data_AF-F8A7F8-F1
#
_entry.id   AF-F8A7F8-F1
#
_cell.length_a   1.000
_cell.length_b   1.000
_cell.length_c   1.000
_cell.angle_alpha   90.00
_cell.angle_beta   90.00
_cell.angle_gamma   90.00
#
_symmetry.space_group_name_H-M   'P 1'
#
loop_
_entity.id
_entity.type
_entity.pdbx_description
1 polymer ?
#
loop_
_entity_poly.entity_id
_entity_poly.type
_entity_poly.pdbx_seq_one_letter_code
_entity_poly.pdbx_strand_id
1 'polypeptide(L)'
;MDYLTVRVKGPDVSASRQVYTGWAEGFAGLADYFQGLTDSWRGWDGERVFESIEADLRIAARHDGHVRLSVVLWESAEPRGWRVEAELRLDAGEQLADAARDLSALLRP
;
A
#
# COMPACT_ATOMS: atom_id res chain seq x y z
N MET A 1 -2.25 20.55 1.01
CA MET A 1 -2.43 19.16 1.45
C MET A 1 -1.75 18.30 0.42
N ASP A 2 -0.83 17.45 0.88
CA ASP A 2 -0.05 16.60 -0.01
C ASP A 2 -0.83 15.34 -0.34
N TYR A 3 -0.58 14.80 -1.53
CA TYR A 3 -1.23 13.57 -1.98
C TYR A 3 -0.23 12.69 -2.74
N LEU A 4 -0.49 11.40 -2.75
CA LEU A 4 0.12 10.45 -3.68
C LEU A 4 -0.89 10.08 -4.74
N THR A 5 -0.43 9.98 -5.98
CA THR A 5 -1.23 9.31 -7.00
C THR A 5 -0.98 7.81 -6.89
N VAL A 6 -1.97 7.08 -6.41
CA VAL A 6 -1.94 5.62 -6.40
C VAL A 6 -2.64 5.11 -7.63
N ARG A 7 -1.99 4.18 -8.32
CA ARG A 7 -2.45 3.64 -9.60
C ARG A 7 -2.30 2.14 -9.61
N VAL A 8 -3.41 1.46 -9.91
CA VAL A 8 -3.45 0.02 -10.17
C VAL A 8 -3.58 -0.19 -11.67
N LYS A 9 -2.67 -0.97 -12.25
CA LYS A 9 -2.64 -1.29 -13.68
C LYS A 9 -2.51 -2.80 -13.86
N GLY A 10 -3.38 -3.36 -14.69
CA GLY A 10 -3.30 -4.72 -15.21
C GLY A 10 -3.52 -4.72 -16.73
N PRO A 11 -3.66 -5.90 -17.36
CA PRO A 11 -3.83 -6.00 -18.82
C PRO A 11 -5.02 -5.21 -19.35
N ASP A 12 -6.18 -5.32 -18.67
CA ASP A 12 -7.45 -4.73 -19.11
C ASP A 12 -8.02 -3.72 -18.10
N VAL A 13 -7.25 -3.39 -17.06
CA VAL A 13 -7.69 -2.50 -15.97
C VAL A 13 -6.66 -1.42 -15.71
N SER A 14 -7.11 -0.18 -15.58
CA SER A 14 -6.31 0.94 -15.09
C SER A 14 -7.20 1.84 -14.24
N ALA A 15 -6.86 1.96 -12.96
CA ALA A 15 -7.54 2.83 -12.02
C ALA A 15 -6.51 3.68 -11.28
N SER A 16 -6.89 4.91 -10.93
CA SER A 16 -6.02 5.78 -10.14
C SER A 16 -6.81 6.71 -9.25
N ARG A 17 -6.21 7.07 -8.12
CA ARG A 17 -6.78 8.02 -7.17
C ARG A 17 -5.68 8.88 -6.55
N GLN A 18 -6.03 10.10 -6.20
CA GLN A 18 -5.23 10.92 -5.30
C GLN A 18 -5.57 10.51 -3.88
N VAL A 19 -4.61 9.93 -3.17
CA VAL A 19 -4.74 9.55 -1.77
C VAL A 19 -4.11 10.66 -0.96
N TYR A 20 -4.88 11.26 -0.05
CA TYR A 20 -4.45 12.41 0.73
C TYR A 20 -3.87 12.01 2.08
N THR A 21 -2.96 12.83 2.60
CA THR A 21 -2.42 12.69 3.96
C THR A 21 -3.29 13.37 5.00
N GLY A 22 -3.26 12.85 6.22
CA GLY A 22 -3.79 13.56 7.39
C GLY A 22 -2.92 14.75 7.78
N TRP A 23 -3.47 15.63 8.62
CA TRP A 23 -2.88 16.92 8.99
C TRP A 23 -1.56 16.87 9.78
N ALA A 24 -1.14 15.72 10.32
CA ALA A 24 -0.06 15.66 11.30
C ALA A 24 1.24 14.99 10.82
N GLU A 25 1.19 13.97 9.94
CA GLU A 25 2.37 13.10 9.69
C GLU A 25 2.58 12.75 8.21
N GLY A 26 1.89 13.40 7.28
CA GLY A 26 2.08 13.13 5.85
C GLY A 26 1.84 11.65 5.51
N PHE A 27 2.81 11.03 4.83
CA PHE A 27 2.81 9.60 4.51
C PHE A 27 3.73 8.76 5.41
N ALA A 28 4.16 9.28 6.57
CA ALA A 28 5.03 8.53 7.49
C ALA A 28 4.45 7.16 7.84
N GLY A 29 3.14 7.07 8.12
CA GLY A 29 2.48 5.79 8.40
C GLY A 29 2.55 4.76 7.27
N LEU A 30 2.60 5.19 6.00
CA LEU A 30 2.79 4.28 4.86
C LEU A 30 4.25 3.80 4.78
N ALA A 31 5.21 4.69 5.04
CA ALA A 31 6.62 4.32 5.12
C ALA A 31 6.88 3.34 6.26
N ASP A 32 6.37 3.63 7.46
CA ASP A 32 6.51 2.81 8.66
C ASP A 32 5.85 1.44 8.48
N TYR A 33 4.70 1.38 7.79
CA TYR A 33 4.07 0.12 7.42
C TYR A 33 5.01 -0.77 6.61
N PHE A 34 5.58 -0.28 5.50
CA PHE A 34 6.49 -1.06 4.65
C PHE A 34 7.83 -1.36 5.34
N GLN A 35 8.33 -0.45 6.16
CA GLN A 35 9.51 -0.69 6.99
C GLN A 35 9.25 -1.82 7.99
N GLY A 36 8.09 -1.83 8.65
CA GLY A 36 7.70 -2.89 9.57
C GLY A 36 7.56 -4.26 8.91
N LEU A 37 7.06 -4.32 7.66
CA LEU A 37 7.07 -5.56 6.87
C LEU A 37 8.50 -6.04 6.61
N THR A 38 9.39 -5.12 6.23
CA THR A 38 10.81 -5.40 5.94
C THR A 38 11.56 -5.88 7.19
N ASP A 39 11.35 -5.24 8.34
CA ASP A 39 11.98 -5.64 9.61
C ASP A 39 11.52 -7.04 10.05
N SER A 40 10.28 -7.40 9.69
CA SER A 40 9.68 -8.71 9.97
C SER A 40 9.76 -9.68 8.78
N TRP A 41 10.70 -9.50 7.85
CA TRP A 41 10.75 -10.28 6.60
C TRP A 41 10.79 -11.81 6.80
N ARG A 42 11.28 -12.26 7.96
CA ARG A 42 11.34 -13.69 8.31
C ARG A 42 9.97 -14.30 8.61
N GLY A 43 8.96 -13.49 8.84
CA GLY A 43 7.59 -13.92 9.09
C GLY A 43 6.86 -13.08 10.13
N TRP A 44 5.53 -13.07 10.03
CA TRP A 44 4.60 -12.60 11.06
C TRP A 44 3.31 -13.40 10.95
N ASP A 45 2.58 -13.50 12.05
CA ASP A 45 1.26 -14.14 12.08
C ASP A 45 0.17 -13.16 11.64
N GLY A 46 -0.86 -13.71 10.98
CA GLY A 46 -2.05 -12.97 10.58
C GLY A 46 -1.80 -11.96 9.44
N GLU A 47 -2.56 -10.88 9.48
CA GLU A 47 -2.55 -9.83 8.46
C GLU A 47 -2.10 -8.51 9.08
N ARG A 48 -1.20 -7.81 8.39
CA ARG A 48 -0.85 -6.42 8.68
C ARG A 48 -1.52 -5.52 7.67
N VAL A 49 -2.09 -4.42 8.14
CA VAL A 49 -2.94 -3.57 7.31
C VAL A 49 -2.49 -2.12 7.42
N PHE A 50 -2.41 -1.47 6.27
CA PHE A 50 -2.41 -0.02 6.14
C PHE A 50 -3.74 0.41 5.49
N GLU A 51 -4.31 1.51 5.98
CA GLU A 51 -5.49 2.14 5.39
C GLU A 51 -5.29 3.66 5.37
N SER A 52 -5.61 4.29 4.24
CA SER A 52 -5.54 5.74 4.10
C SER A 52 -6.60 6.44 4.97
N ILE A 53 -6.37 7.71 5.29
CA ILE A 53 -7.27 8.48 6.16
C ILE A 53 -8.67 8.66 5.55
N GLU A 54 -8.75 8.80 4.23
CA GLU A 54 -10.03 8.92 3.50
C GLU A 54 -10.66 7.57 3.18
N ALA A 55 -10.09 6.47 3.70
CA ALA A 55 -10.52 5.11 3.51
C ALA A 55 -10.80 4.82 2.03
N ASP A 56 -9.81 5.09 1.18
CA ASP A 56 -9.89 4.93 -0.27
C ASP A 56 -8.72 4.13 -0.87
N LEU A 57 -7.73 3.82 -0.03
CA LEU A 57 -6.63 2.90 -0.25
C LEU A 57 -6.50 2.00 0.97
N ARG A 58 -6.46 0.70 0.72
CA ARG A 58 -6.12 -0.32 1.72
C ARG A 58 -5.03 -1.23 1.17
N ILE A 59 -4.00 -1.47 1.97
CA ILE A 59 -2.93 -2.41 1.66
C ILE A 59 -2.86 -3.43 2.78
N ALA A 60 -3.09 -4.70 2.47
CA ALA A 60 -3.04 -5.80 3.42
C ALA A 60 -1.88 -6.74 3.07
N ALA A 61 -1.06 -7.09 4.05
CA ALA A 61 0.08 -7.98 3.90
C ALA A 61 -0.06 -9.24 4.75
N ARG A 62 0.19 -10.40 4.13
CA ARG A 62 0.30 -11.71 4.79
C ARG A 62 1.63 -12.36 4.44
N HIS A 63 2.14 -13.17 5.37
CA HIS A 63 3.36 -13.95 5.17
C HIS A 63 3.06 -15.45 5.21
N ASP A 64 3.53 -16.16 4.19
CA ASP A 64 3.43 -17.62 4.09
C ASP A 64 4.66 -18.25 3.43
N GLY A 65 5.83 -17.69 3.76
CA GLY A 65 7.10 -17.95 3.09
C GLY A 65 7.38 -16.98 1.93
N HIS A 66 6.36 -16.26 1.46
CA HIS A 66 6.46 -15.06 0.63
C HIS A 66 5.58 -13.97 1.24
N VAL A 67 5.71 -12.74 0.77
CA VAL A 67 4.79 -11.66 1.15
C VAL A 67 3.72 -11.49 0.08
N ARG A 68 2.46 -11.70 0.46
CA ARG A 68 1.31 -11.37 -0.38
C ARG A 68 0.78 -10.00 0.03
N LEU A 69 0.70 -9.08 -0.91
CA LEU A 69 0.07 -7.78 -0.74
C LEU A 69 -1.26 -7.76 -1.50
N SER A 70 -2.38 -7.57 -0.81
CA SER A 70 -3.64 -7.16 -1.42
C SER A 70 -3.73 -5.64 -1.36
N VAL A 71 -3.83 -5.01 -2.53
CA VAL A 71 -3.99 -3.56 -2.69
C VAL A 71 -5.39 -3.31 -3.21
N VAL A 72 -6.19 -2.60 -2.42
CA VAL A 72 -7.54 -2.20 -2.78
C VAL A 72 -7.57 -0.69 -2.92
N LEU A 73 -8.11 -0.21 -4.05
CA LEU A 73 -8.32 1.20 -4.33
C LEU A 73 -9.78 1.41 -4.75
N TRP A 74 -10.46 2.43 -4.23
CA TRP A 74 -11.88 2.66 -4.54
C TRP A 74 -12.33 4.12 -4.37
N GLU A 75 -13.52 4.41 -4.89
CA GLU A 75 -14.20 5.69 -4.70
C GLU A 75 -14.95 5.78 -3.37
N SER A 76 -14.22 6.07 -2.28
CA SER A 76 -14.79 6.11 -0.92
C SER A 76 -15.97 7.08 -0.75
N ALA A 77 -15.97 8.19 -1.49
CA ALA A 77 -17.01 9.21 -1.45
C ALA A 77 -18.24 8.91 -2.33
N GLU A 78 -18.18 7.91 -3.22
CA GLU A 78 -19.27 7.58 -4.15
C GLU A 78 -19.76 6.15 -3.87
N PRO A 79 -20.96 5.98 -3.27
CA PRO A 79 -21.48 4.66 -2.90
C PRO A 79 -21.60 3.66 -4.05
N ARG A 80 -21.73 4.13 -5.29
CA ARG A 80 -21.75 3.28 -6.51
C ARG A 80 -20.50 3.44 -7.37
N GLY A 81 -19.43 3.94 -6.76
CA GLY A 81 -18.18 4.21 -7.43
C GLY A 81 -17.41 2.94 -7.75
N TRP A 82 -16.30 3.09 -8.45
CA TRP A 82 -15.47 1.94 -8.79
C TRP A 82 -14.66 1.43 -7.59
N ARG A 83 -14.35 0.13 -7.64
CA ARG A 83 -13.41 -0.55 -6.73
C ARG A 83 -12.53 -1.47 -7.58
N VAL A 84 -11.23 -1.43 -7.33
CA VAL A 84 -10.27 -2.38 -7.90
C VAL A 84 -9.48 -3.02 -6.77
N GLU A 85 -9.12 -4.28 -6.98
CA GLU A 85 -8.23 -5.04 -6.11
C GLU A 85 -7.14 -5.68 -6.95
N ALA A 86 -5.92 -5.65 -6.45
CA ALA A 86 -4.77 -6.32 -7.04
C ALA A 86 -4.01 -7.08 -5.97
N GLU A 87 -3.62 -8.31 -6.28
CA GLU A 87 -2.72 -9.10 -5.44
C GLU A 87 -1.32 -9.13 -6.05
N LEU A 88 -0.32 -8.79 -5.23
CA LEU A 88 1.09 -8.85 -5.56
C LEU A 88 1.74 -9.90 -4.68
N ARG A 89 2.62 -10.72 -5.27
CA ARG A 89 3.49 -11.63 -4.53
C ARG A 89 4.92 -11.12 -4.62
N LEU A 90 5.51 -10.84 -3.47
CA LEU A 90 6.89 -10.39 -3.34
C LEU A 90 7.71 -11.47 -2.64
N ASP A 91 8.96 -11.61 -3.08
CA ASP A 91 9.98 -12.27 -2.27
C ASP A 91 10.15 -11.50 -0.96
N ALA A 92 10.09 -12.23 0.16
CA ALA A 92 10.02 -11.61 1.49
C ALA A 92 11.27 -10.79 1.84
N GLY A 93 12.42 -11.09 1.23
CA GLY A 93 13.67 -10.35 1.42
C GLY A 93 13.84 -9.22 0.41
N GLU A 94 14.52 -9.51 -0.70
CA GLU A 94 15.01 -8.50 -1.65
C GLU A 94 13.89 -7.66 -2.28
N GLN A 95 12.86 -8.28 -2.87
CA GLN A 95 11.78 -7.54 -3.53
C GLN A 95 10.97 -6.67 -2.56
N LEU A 96 10.73 -7.15 -1.34
CA LEU A 96 10.07 -6.36 -0.30
C LEU A 96 10.93 -5.16 0.12
N ALA A 97 12.23 -5.38 0.33
CA ALA A 97 13.16 -4.31 0.71
C ALA A 97 13.32 -3.26 -0.39
N ASP A 98 13.31 -3.68 -1.66
CA ASP A 98 13.35 -2.78 -2.81
C ASP A 98 12.07 -1.93 -2.88
N ALA A 99 10.89 -2.55 -2.74
CA ALA A 99 9.63 -1.83 -2.69
C ALA A 99 9.57 -0.80 -1.54
N ALA A 100 10.05 -1.18 -0.34
CA ALA A 100 10.12 -0.28 0.81
C ALA A 100 11.08 0.90 0.57
N ARG A 101 12.20 0.66 -0.11
CA ARG A 101 13.19 1.70 -0.45
C ARG A 101 12.64 2.68 -1.49
N ASP A 102 12.01 2.16 -2.55
CA ASP A 102 11.41 2.97 -3.60
C ASP A 102 10.29 3.85 -3.04
N LEU A 103 9.45 3.29 -2.18
CA LEU A 103 8.44 4.04 -1.46
C LEU A 103 9.08 5.12 -0.58
N SER A 104 10.08 4.78 0.23
CA SER A 104 10.76 5.75 1.09
C SER A 104 11.41 6.89 0.30
N ALA A 105 11.92 6.61 -0.91
CA ALA A 105 12.46 7.64 -1.79
C ALA A 105 11.37 8.56 -2.36
N LEU A 106 10.20 8.02 -2.69
CA LEU A 106 9.04 8.77 -3.17
C LEU A 106 8.44 9.69 -2.09
N LEU A 107 8.51 9.28 -0.82
CA LEU A 107 7.92 10.00 0.32
C LEU A 107 8.85 11.04 0.95
N ARG A 108 10.09 11.20 0.44
CA ARG A 108 10.98 12.27 0.91
C ARG A 108 10.46 13.62 0.44
N PRO A 109 10.50 14.66 1.31
CA PRO A 109 10.08 16.01 0.96
C PRO A 109 10.97 16.66 -0.12
#